data_AF-A0A2K0Y0T7-F1
#
_entry.id   AF-A0A2K0Y0T7-F1
#
_cell.length_a   1.000
_cell.length_b   1.000
_cell.length_c   1.000
_cell.angle_alpha   90.00
_cell.angle_beta   90.00
_cell.angle_gamma   90.00
#
_symmetry.space_group_name_H-M   'P 1'
#
loop_
_entity.id
_entity.type
_entity.pdbx_description
1 polymer ?
#
loop_
_entity_poly.entity_id
_entity_poly.type
_entity_poly.pdbx_seq_one_letter_code
_entity_poly.pdbx_strand_id
1 'polypeptide(L)'
;MTPSARVQAAIELLDAIISSARDGGPAADTLIARYFKDRRYAGSRDRRAVRDHVYDAVRRAAERPESGRAAMVGLARERPELAELFNGSAHGPAPISADEAGAAAGVVPGWIDPLLAAPVEREALLGRAPVDLRINRLKAGPDRVASFYPDAVRLSGLPEALRLPEGAPVEQSDPWKWGQVEVQDAGSQWISAACGAQPGMTVIDLCAGAGGKTLALASAMAGKGTLIAADTIRSRLSRLDPRAERAGATFIETLLLDQGHEAGALQSLHGRADVVLVDAPCSGTGTWRRNPEARWRLTPARLDRLVAEQARILDFAAPLLAPGGLLVYATCALTDREGRDQVRAFLARHAGWMAEPVDVPTGRAHGDGLLLTPAHDGTDGFYFARLRRTA
;
A
#
# COMPACT_ATOMS: atom_id res chain seq x y z
N MET A 1 15.28 -11.02 27.33
CA MET A 1 14.66 -12.37 27.15
C MET A 1 15.73 -13.36 26.72
N THR A 2 15.62 -14.65 27.08
CA THR A 2 16.50 -15.69 26.50
C THR A 2 16.18 -15.89 25.02
N PRO A 3 17.12 -16.39 24.19
CA PRO A 3 16.84 -16.70 22.79
C PRO A 3 15.62 -17.61 22.60
N SER A 4 15.51 -18.73 23.35
CA SER A 4 14.34 -19.61 23.32
C SER A 4 13.04 -18.90 23.70
N ALA A 5 13.05 -18.00 24.70
CA ALA A 5 11.86 -17.22 25.05
C ALA A 5 11.44 -16.23 23.97
N ARG A 6 12.36 -15.76 23.12
CA ARG A 6 12.01 -14.93 21.95
C ARG A 6 11.28 -15.74 20.88
N VAL A 7 11.67 -17.01 20.68
CA VAL A 7 10.97 -17.93 19.77
C VAL A 7 9.56 -18.21 20.28
N GLN A 8 9.40 -18.48 21.58
CA GLN A 8 8.08 -18.67 22.19
C GLN A 8 7.19 -17.43 22.03
N ALA A 9 7.73 -16.23 22.26
CA ALA A 9 6.99 -14.99 22.04
C ALA A 9 6.60 -14.78 20.55
N ALA A 10 7.43 -15.22 19.61
CA ALA A 10 7.11 -15.19 18.19
C ALA A 10 5.95 -16.15 17.86
N ILE A 11 5.93 -17.36 18.44
CA ILE A 11 4.81 -18.31 18.31
C ILE A 11 3.50 -17.67 18.77
N GLU A 12 3.47 -17.10 19.98
CA GLU A 12 2.27 -16.44 20.54
C GLU A 12 1.78 -15.28 19.67
N LEU A 13 2.71 -14.47 19.15
CA LEU A 13 2.37 -13.39 18.23
C LEU A 13 1.81 -13.90 16.91
N LEU A 14 2.39 -14.96 16.36
CA LEU A 14 1.92 -15.57 15.12
C LEU A 14 0.53 -16.17 15.29
N ASP A 15 0.22 -16.81 16.43
CA ASP A 15 -1.14 -17.28 16.74
C ASP A 15 -2.14 -16.11 16.72
N ALA A 16 -1.80 -14.99 17.35
CA ALA A 16 -2.63 -13.79 17.34
C ALA A 16 -2.79 -13.19 15.92
N ILE A 17 -1.72 -13.19 15.11
CA ILE A 17 -1.74 -12.70 13.72
C ILE A 17 -2.60 -13.60 12.83
N ILE A 18 -2.44 -14.93 12.94
CA ILE A 18 -3.20 -15.92 12.18
C ILE A 18 -4.68 -15.81 12.50
N SER A 19 -5.04 -15.76 13.78
CA SER A 19 -6.42 -15.58 14.24
C SER A 19 -7.00 -14.26 13.74
N SER A 20 -6.27 -13.16 13.91
CA SER A 20 -6.67 -11.84 13.41
C SER A 20 -6.84 -11.80 11.89
N ALA A 21 -5.99 -12.50 11.14
CA ALA A 21 -6.08 -12.56 9.68
C ALA A 21 -7.33 -13.29 9.22
N ARG A 22 -7.74 -14.35 9.93
CA ARG A 22 -8.98 -15.09 9.68
C ARG A 22 -10.21 -14.27 10.03
N ASP A 23 -10.18 -13.58 11.15
CA ASP A 23 -11.38 -12.96 11.75
C ASP A 23 -11.54 -11.48 11.37
N GLY A 24 -10.68 -10.96 10.49
CA GLY A 24 -10.73 -9.56 10.04
C GLY A 24 -10.25 -8.53 11.07
N GLY A 25 -9.42 -8.96 12.03
CA GLY A 25 -8.89 -8.12 13.09
C GLY A 25 -7.72 -7.20 12.67
N PRO A 26 -7.02 -6.58 13.65
CA PRO A 26 -5.91 -5.66 13.40
C PRO A 26 -4.72 -6.26 12.64
N ALA A 27 -3.98 -5.43 11.90
CA ALA A 27 -2.75 -5.81 11.18
C ALA A 27 -1.62 -6.29 12.11
N ALA A 28 -0.64 -7.02 11.57
CA ALA A 28 0.45 -7.63 12.35
C ALA A 28 1.23 -6.59 13.17
N ASP A 29 1.61 -5.45 12.57
CA ASP A 29 2.31 -4.39 13.28
C ASP A 29 1.52 -3.83 14.47
N THR A 30 0.19 -3.75 14.37
CA THR A 30 -0.65 -3.31 15.49
C THR A 30 -0.65 -4.33 16.62
N LEU A 31 -0.68 -5.62 16.30
CA LEU A 31 -0.63 -6.70 17.30
C LEU A 31 0.74 -6.75 17.98
N ILE A 32 1.82 -6.63 17.21
CA ILE A 32 3.20 -6.58 17.73
C ILE A 32 3.37 -5.37 18.66
N ALA A 33 2.89 -4.19 18.27
CA ALA A 33 2.95 -3.00 19.10
C ALA A 33 2.19 -3.17 20.42
N ARG A 34 0.98 -3.76 20.39
CA ARG A 34 0.20 -4.07 21.60
C ARG A 34 0.90 -5.08 22.50
N TYR A 35 1.39 -6.18 21.92
CA TYR A 35 2.10 -7.25 22.64
C TYR A 35 3.27 -6.72 23.47
N PHE A 36 4.07 -5.80 22.90
CA PHE A 36 5.20 -5.19 23.60
C PHE A 36 4.86 -4.02 24.50
N LYS A 37 3.69 -3.39 24.33
CA LYS A 37 3.20 -2.37 25.27
C LYS A 37 3.01 -2.96 26.67
N ASP A 38 2.53 -4.19 26.73
CA ASP A 38 2.22 -4.89 27.98
C ASP A 38 3.45 -5.63 28.57
N ARG A 39 4.53 -5.78 27.79
CA ARG A 39 5.75 -6.50 28.17
C ARG A 39 6.95 -5.57 28.25
N ARG A 40 6.95 -4.71 29.27
CA ARG A 40 7.99 -3.68 29.48
C ARG A 40 9.40 -4.24 29.74
N TYR A 41 9.50 -5.49 30.18
CA TYR A 41 10.79 -6.18 30.39
C TYR A 41 11.54 -6.47 29.07
N ALA A 42 10.86 -6.47 27.92
CA ALA A 42 11.49 -6.69 26.62
C ALA A 42 12.19 -5.41 26.14
N GLY A 43 13.53 -5.44 26.11
CA GLY A 43 14.35 -4.34 25.59
C GLY A 43 14.33 -4.24 24.06
N SER A 44 14.94 -3.19 23.50
CA SER A 44 14.96 -2.94 22.04
C SER A 44 15.53 -4.11 21.23
N ARG A 45 16.57 -4.79 21.72
CA ARG A 45 17.16 -5.99 21.10
C ARG A 45 16.20 -7.18 21.10
N ASP A 46 15.49 -7.41 22.21
CA ASP A 46 14.50 -8.49 22.31
C ASP A 46 13.34 -8.25 21.34
N ARG A 47 12.80 -7.03 21.32
CA ARG A 47 11.69 -6.65 20.43
C ARG A 47 12.05 -6.83 18.95
N ARG A 48 13.27 -6.43 18.58
CA ARG A 48 13.79 -6.61 17.21
C ARG A 48 13.84 -8.08 16.85
N ALA A 49 14.52 -8.91 17.66
CA ALA A 49 14.67 -10.33 17.38
C ALA A 49 13.32 -11.08 17.25
N VAL A 50 12.36 -10.81 18.15
CA VAL A 50 11.02 -11.40 18.06
C VAL A 50 10.31 -10.96 16.79
N ARG A 51 10.36 -9.66 16.45
CA ARG A 51 9.76 -9.13 15.23
C ARG A 51 10.37 -9.76 13.97
N ASP A 52 11.68 -9.95 13.96
CA ASP A 52 12.39 -10.56 12.84
C ASP A 52 11.96 -12.03 12.68
N HIS A 53 11.87 -12.81 13.76
CA HIS A 53 11.31 -14.17 13.71
C HIS A 53 9.87 -14.22 13.19
N VAL A 54 9.00 -13.34 13.69
CA VAL A 54 7.60 -13.26 13.25
C VAL A 54 7.53 -12.96 11.74
N TYR A 55 8.25 -11.95 11.27
CA TYR A 55 8.18 -11.58 9.85
C TYR A 55 8.90 -12.55 8.92
N ASP A 56 9.95 -13.24 9.38
CA ASP A 56 10.59 -14.31 8.62
C ASP A 56 9.62 -15.49 8.44
N ALA A 57 8.92 -15.90 9.51
CA ALA A 57 7.91 -16.95 9.43
C ALA A 57 6.71 -16.53 8.56
N VAL A 58 6.24 -15.28 8.71
CA VAL A 58 5.17 -14.73 7.87
C VAL A 58 5.59 -14.72 6.41
N ARG A 59 6.78 -14.24 6.06
CA ARG A 59 7.27 -14.22 4.68
C ARG A 59 7.42 -15.61 4.11
N ARG A 60 7.87 -16.59 4.89
CA ARG A 60 8.09 -17.95 4.40
C ARG A 60 6.81 -18.68 3.99
N ALA A 61 5.69 -18.48 4.68
CA ALA A 61 4.47 -19.25 4.46
C ALA A 61 3.50 -18.54 3.51
N ALA A 62 3.35 -19.05 2.28
CA ALA A 62 2.34 -18.56 1.33
C ALA A 62 0.95 -18.63 1.95
N GLU A 63 0.55 -19.86 2.29
CA GLU A 63 -0.71 -20.14 2.95
C GLU A 63 -0.70 -19.69 4.40
N ARG A 64 -1.88 -19.37 4.93
CA ARG A 64 -2.04 -19.06 6.35
C ARG A 64 -1.75 -20.35 7.16
N PRO A 65 -0.73 -20.37 8.03
CA PRO A 65 -0.41 -21.54 8.84
C PRO A 65 -1.56 -21.92 9.80
N GLU A 66 -1.61 -23.18 10.22
CA GLU A 66 -2.58 -23.67 11.22
C GLU A 66 -2.36 -23.05 12.60
N SER A 67 -1.10 -22.79 12.96
CA SER A 67 -0.70 -22.18 14.22
C SER A 67 0.63 -21.44 14.07
N GLY A 68 0.94 -20.58 15.05
CA GLY A 68 2.23 -19.92 15.18
C GLY A 68 3.37 -20.91 15.39
N ARG A 69 3.10 -22.05 16.05
CA ARG A 69 4.08 -23.13 16.17
C ARG A 69 4.37 -23.75 14.81
N ALA A 70 3.34 -24.10 14.03
CA ALA A 70 3.54 -24.64 12.68
C ALA A 70 4.36 -23.68 11.79
N ALA A 71 4.10 -22.38 11.88
CA ALA A 71 4.86 -21.36 11.17
C ALA A 71 6.35 -21.33 11.58
N MET A 72 6.62 -21.31 12.90
CA MET A 72 7.99 -21.26 13.41
C MET A 72 8.76 -22.56 13.21
N VAL A 73 8.09 -23.72 13.28
CA VAL A 73 8.71 -25.02 12.96
C VAL A 73 9.09 -25.07 11.49
N GLY A 74 8.22 -24.62 10.58
CA GLY A 74 8.54 -24.53 9.16
C GLY A 74 9.81 -23.70 8.91
N LEU A 75 9.95 -22.56 9.60
CA LEU A 75 11.17 -21.74 9.54
C LEU A 75 12.39 -22.44 10.15
N ALA A 76 12.23 -23.13 11.28
CA ALA A 76 13.32 -23.84 11.96
C ALA A 76 13.86 -25.03 11.15
N ARG A 77 13.05 -25.65 10.28
CA ARG A 77 13.51 -26.71 9.37
C ARG A 77 14.57 -26.23 8.36
N GLU A 78 14.62 -24.93 8.08
CA GLU A 78 15.62 -24.31 7.19
C GLU A 78 16.76 -23.63 7.94
N ARG A 79 16.65 -23.52 9.28
CA ARG A 79 17.54 -22.75 10.14
C ARG A 79 17.93 -23.57 11.38
N PRO A 80 19.01 -24.38 11.31
CA PRO A 80 19.43 -25.23 12.41
C PRO A 80 19.61 -24.49 13.75
N GLU A 81 20.13 -23.26 13.70
CA GLU A 81 20.32 -22.40 14.86
C GLU A 81 19.00 -22.00 15.54
N LEU A 82 17.91 -21.91 14.77
CA LEU A 82 16.57 -21.65 15.29
C LEU A 82 15.96 -22.93 15.86
N ALA A 83 16.22 -24.10 15.24
CA ALA A 83 15.74 -25.40 15.72
C ALA A 83 16.30 -25.73 17.11
N GLU A 84 17.57 -25.42 17.38
CA GLU A 84 18.22 -25.61 18.69
C GLU A 84 17.53 -24.83 19.83
N LEU A 85 16.79 -23.77 19.51
CA LEU A 85 16.05 -22.98 20.49
C LEU A 85 14.75 -23.63 20.95
N PHE A 86 14.27 -24.66 20.25
CA PHE A 86 13.17 -25.53 20.67
C PHE A 86 13.71 -26.63 21.60
N ASN A 87 14.01 -26.24 22.83
CA ASN A 87 14.69 -27.09 23.80
C ASN A 87 13.89 -27.29 25.10
N GLY A 88 12.67 -26.75 25.20
CA GLY A 88 11.84 -26.86 26.40
C GLY A 88 12.40 -26.13 27.62
N SER A 89 13.36 -25.22 27.45
CA SER A 89 13.85 -24.36 28.54
C SER A 89 12.75 -23.49 29.12
N ALA A 90 12.98 -22.92 30.32
CA ALA A 90 12.02 -22.03 30.96
C ALA A 90 11.59 -20.89 30.01
N HIS A 91 10.28 -20.78 29.77
CA HIS A 91 9.65 -19.85 28.82
C HIS A 91 10.03 -20.06 27.33
N GLY A 92 10.73 -21.13 26.98
CA GLY A 92 11.01 -21.54 25.61
C GLY A 92 9.98 -22.54 25.07
N PRO A 93 9.92 -22.74 23.74
CA PRO A 93 9.02 -23.71 23.15
C PRO A 93 9.48 -25.15 23.40
N ALA A 94 8.51 -26.06 23.47
CA ALA A 94 8.77 -27.50 23.53
C ALA A 94 9.56 -27.98 22.31
N PRO A 95 10.40 -29.03 22.44
CA PRO A 95 11.16 -29.61 21.33
C PRO A 95 10.32 -29.91 20.10
N ILE A 96 10.92 -29.81 18.91
CA ILE A 96 10.27 -30.15 17.64
C ILE A 96 10.29 -31.68 17.49
N SER A 97 9.12 -32.28 17.27
CA SER A 97 9.00 -33.72 17.05
C SER A 97 9.49 -34.11 15.65
N ALA A 98 9.90 -35.37 15.46
CA ALA A 98 10.43 -35.84 14.18
C ALA A 98 9.41 -35.75 13.03
N ASP A 99 8.13 -35.96 13.35
CA ASP A 99 6.96 -35.91 12.46
C ASP A 99 6.40 -34.49 12.27
N GLU A 100 6.88 -33.51 13.03
CA GLU A 100 6.38 -32.14 12.97
C GLU A 100 7.01 -31.36 11.80
N ALA A 101 6.40 -31.43 10.62
CA ALA A 101 6.92 -30.78 9.41
C ALA A 101 6.86 -29.24 9.46
N GLY A 102 5.87 -28.68 10.14
CA GLY A 102 5.57 -27.24 10.11
C GLY A 102 4.89 -26.79 8.81
N ALA A 103 4.66 -25.49 8.67
CA ALA A 103 4.02 -24.91 7.51
C ALA A 103 4.91 -25.00 6.25
N ALA A 104 4.32 -25.27 5.09
CA ALA A 104 5.05 -25.33 3.82
C ALA A 104 5.60 -23.94 3.41
N ALA A 105 6.77 -23.92 2.76
CA ALA A 105 7.32 -22.70 2.18
C ALA A 105 6.55 -22.34 0.89
N GLY A 106 6.37 -21.05 0.66
CA GLY A 106 5.84 -20.53 -0.60
C GLY A 106 5.68 -19.03 -0.57
N VAL A 107 5.54 -18.44 -1.76
CA VAL A 107 5.37 -16.98 -1.88
C VAL A 107 3.90 -16.57 -2.01
N VAL A 108 3.17 -17.21 -2.92
CA VAL A 108 1.80 -16.85 -3.28
C VAL A 108 0.85 -17.98 -2.87
N PRO A 109 -0.28 -17.69 -2.19
CA PRO A 109 -1.31 -18.70 -1.95
C PRO A 109 -1.79 -19.32 -3.26
N GLY A 110 -2.02 -20.64 -3.26
CA GLY A 110 -2.30 -21.39 -4.48
C GLY A 110 -3.58 -20.94 -5.20
N TRP A 111 -4.55 -20.41 -4.46
CA TRP A 111 -5.78 -19.87 -5.03
C TRP A 111 -5.62 -18.45 -5.62
N ILE A 112 -4.60 -17.68 -5.19
CA ILE A 112 -4.30 -16.33 -5.69
C ILE A 112 -3.41 -16.39 -6.93
N ASP A 113 -2.43 -17.30 -6.97
CA ASP A 113 -1.46 -17.37 -8.06
C ASP A 113 -2.07 -17.38 -9.49
N PRO A 114 -3.14 -18.14 -9.79
CA PRO A 114 -3.75 -18.11 -11.12
C PRO A 114 -4.53 -16.81 -11.42
N LEU A 115 -4.75 -15.95 -10.42
CA LEU A 115 -5.46 -14.67 -10.57
C LEU A 115 -4.50 -13.49 -10.81
N LEU A 116 -3.20 -13.68 -10.60
CA LEU A 116 -2.21 -12.65 -10.82
C LEU A 116 -2.04 -12.34 -12.31
N ALA A 117 -1.89 -11.06 -12.62
CA ALA A 117 -1.51 -10.58 -13.93
C ALA A 117 -0.17 -11.19 -14.38
N ALA A 118 0.04 -11.23 -15.70
CA ALA A 118 1.29 -11.72 -16.28
C ALA A 118 2.03 -10.60 -17.05
N PRO A 119 3.35 -10.42 -16.85
CA PRO A 119 4.19 -11.11 -15.87
C PRO A 119 4.15 -10.45 -14.48
N VAL A 120 4.28 -11.26 -13.43
CA VAL A 120 4.51 -10.85 -12.03
C VAL A 120 5.64 -11.70 -11.46
N GLU A 121 6.69 -11.07 -10.94
CA GLU A 121 7.86 -11.76 -10.40
C GLU A 121 7.61 -12.12 -8.93
N ARG A 122 7.05 -13.31 -8.68
CA ARG A 122 6.52 -13.73 -7.37
C ARG A 122 7.49 -13.50 -6.22
N GLU A 123 8.74 -13.93 -6.36
CA GLU A 123 9.77 -13.80 -5.31
C GLU A 123 9.97 -12.35 -4.83
N ALA A 124 9.82 -11.37 -5.71
CA ALA A 124 10.00 -9.96 -5.38
C ALA A 124 8.84 -9.38 -4.54
N LEU A 125 7.70 -10.08 -4.46
CA LEU A 125 6.56 -9.68 -3.64
C LEU A 125 6.84 -9.78 -2.15
N LEU A 126 7.86 -10.53 -1.74
CA LEU A 126 8.21 -10.75 -0.33
C LEU A 126 9.59 -10.20 0.06
N GLY A 127 10.34 -9.69 -0.92
CA GLY A 127 11.56 -8.94 -0.68
C GLY A 127 11.32 -7.70 0.18
N ARG A 128 12.40 -7.01 0.58
CA ARG A 128 12.28 -5.80 1.37
C ARG A 128 11.96 -4.61 0.46
N ALA A 129 10.90 -3.87 0.79
CA ALA A 129 10.57 -2.64 0.07
C ALA A 129 11.57 -1.51 0.41
N PRO A 130 12.05 -0.74 -0.59
CA PRO A 130 12.78 0.49 -0.33
C PRO A 130 11.90 1.55 0.35
N VAL A 131 12.56 2.53 0.96
CA VAL A 131 11.90 3.73 1.48
C VAL A 131 12.12 4.85 0.48
N ASP A 132 11.02 5.24 -0.17
CA ASP A 132 11.01 6.36 -1.10
C ASP A 132 10.37 7.58 -0.43
N LEU A 133 10.96 8.75 -0.66
CA LEU A 133 10.41 10.04 -0.30
C LEU A 133 9.90 10.74 -1.56
N ARG A 134 8.80 11.49 -1.39
CA ARG A 134 8.36 12.51 -2.33
C ARG A 134 8.65 13.88 -1.74
N ILE A 135 9.33 14.72 -2.50
CA ILE A 135 9.61 16.12 -2.16
C ILE A 135 8.34 16.95 -2.34
N ASN A 136 8.02 17.77 -1.35
CA ASN A 136 6.90 18.69 -1.38
C ASN A 136 7.33 20.06 -1.92
N ARG A 137 6.94 20.35 -3.17
CA ARG A 137 7.31 21.59 -3.86
C ARG A 137 6.65 22.84 -3.28
N LEU A 138 5.61 22.69 -2.45
CA LEU A 138 5.02 23.82 -1.72
C LEU A 138 5.98 24.40 -0.66
N LYS A 139 6.97 23.61 -0.20
CA LYS A 139 7.82 23.96 0.95
C LYS A 139 9.28 24.11 0.60
N ALA A 140 9.79 23.33 -0.36
CA ALA A 140 11.19 23.37 -0.74
C ALA A 140 11.44 22.88 -2.18
N GLY A 141 12.51 23.39 -2.79
CA GLY A 141 13.01 22.91 -4.08
C GLY A 141 13.75 21.56 -3.94
N PRO A 142 13.76 20.71 -5.00
CA PRO A 142 14.36 19.38 -4.95
C PRO A 142 15.82 19.35 -4.51
N ASP A 143 16.65 20.28 -4.98
CA ASP A 143 18.08 20.30 -4.68
C ASP A 143 18.38 20.61 -3.22
N ARG A 144 17.59 21.52 -2.62
CA ARG A 144 17.68 21.82 -1.19
C ARG A 144 17.32 20.61 -0.35
N VAL A 145 16.29 19.85 -0.72
CA VAL A 145 15.90 18.67 0.05
C VAL A 145 16.90 17.53 -0.12
N ALA A 146 17.39 17.32 -1.34
CA ALA A 146 18.39 16.29 -1.61
C ALA A 146 19.68 16.48 -0.80
N SER A 147 20.09 17.72 -0.48
CA SER A 147 21.29 17.95 0.35
C SER A 147 21.17 17.42 1.79
N PHE A 148 19.96 17.16 2.29
CA PHE A 148 19.75 16.52 3.60
C PHE A 148 19.90 14.99 3.54
N TYR A 149 19.92 14.42 2.33
CA TYR A 149 20.00 12.98 2.11
C TYR A 149 21.11 12.68 1.07
N PRO A 150 22.39 12.90 1.41
CA PRO A 150 23.50 12.76 0.46
C PRO A 150 23.63 11.35 -0.14
N ASP A 151 23.22 10.32 0.61
CA ASP A 151 23.26 8.92 0.17
C ASP A 151 21.97 8.47 -0.54
N ALA A 152 21.00 9.37 -0.74
CA ALA A 152 19.77 9.04 -1.43
C ALA A 152 19.94 9.05 -2.95
N VAL A 153 19.28 8.11 -3.62
CA VAL A 153 19.26 8.01 -5.07
C VAL A 153 18.06 8.78 -5.62
N ARG A 154 18.29 9.70 -6.55
CA ARG A 154 17.20 10.33 -7.32
C ARG A 154 16.63 9.32 -8.32
N LEU A 155 15.31 9.19 -8.38
CA LEU A 155 14.68 8.26 -9.31
C LEU A 155 14.45 8.94 -10.67
N SER A 156 14.93 8.31 -11.74
CA SER A 156 14.77 8.83 -13.10
C SER A 156 13.30 9.01 -13.45
N GLY A 157 12.96 10.14 -14.10
CA GLY A 157 11.60 10.48 -14.48
C GLY A 157 10.69 10.97 -13.34
N LEU A 158 11.07 10.80 -12.07
CA LEU A 158 10.39 11.40 -10.91
C LEU A 158 11.31 12.44 -10.24
N PRO A 159 11.28 13.71 -10.70
CA PRO A 159 12.20 14.75 -10.18
C PRO A 159 12.00 15.08 -8.69
N GLU A 160 10.89 14.65 -8.10
CA GLU A 160 10.55 14.82 -6.69
C GLU A 160 10.86 13.57 -5.86
N ALA A 161 11.33 12.47 -6.45
CA ALA A 161 11.53 11.21 -5.75
C ALA A 161 12.97 11.01 -5.28
N LEU A 162 13.13 10.63 -4.02
CA LEU A 162 14.40 10.18 -3.43
C LEU A 162 14.22 8.79 -2.84
N ARG A 163 15.08 7.85 -3.23
CA ARG A 163 15.18 6.53 -2.60
C ARG A 163 16.27 6.54 -1.55
N LEU A 164 15.91 6.23 -0.31
CA LEU A 164 16.82 6.25 0.82
C LEU A 164 17.56 4.92 0.98
N PRO A 165 18.79 4.95 1.54
CA PRO A 165 19.44 3.74 2.03
C PRO A 165 18.65 3.11 3.17
N GLU A 166 18.90 1.83 3.41
CA GLU A 166 18.21 1.09 4.45
C GLU A 166 18.45 1.69 5.84
N GLY A 167 17.37 1.88 6.62
CA GLY A 167 17.46 2.34 8.01
C GLY A 167 17.60 3.86 8.18
N ALA A 168 17.52 4.64 7.09
CA ALA A 168 17.54 6.10 7.15
C ALA A 168 16.46 6.66 8.10
N PRO A 169 16.81 7.55 9.06
CA PRO A 169 15.88 8.06 10.08
C PRO A 169 15.02 9.21 9.55
N VAL A 170 14.02 8.89 8.71
CA VAL A 170 13.17 9.90 8.05
C VAL A 170 12.47 10.81 9.05
N GLU A 171 11.74 10.23 10.02
CA GLU A 171 10.86 11.01 10.91
C GLU A 171 11.61 11.96 11.85
N GLN A 172 12.91 11.73 12.07
CA GLN A 172 13.75 12.56 12.92
C GLN A 172 14.40 13.72 12.15
N SER A 173 14.34 13.69 10.82
CA SER A 173 14.98 14.67 9.94
C SER A 173 14.18 15.97 9.85
N ASP A 174 14.89 17.08 9.63
CA ASP A 174 14.28 18.39 9.44
C ASP A 174 13.35 18.47 8.22
N PRO A 175 13.69 17.91 7.04
CA PRO A 175 12.76 17.89 5.91
C PRO A 175 11.42 17.23 6.25
N TRP A 176 11.41 16.17 7.06
CA TRP A 176 10.17 15.55 7.53
C TRP A 176 9.38 16.47 8.44
N LYS A 177 10.02 16.99 9.51
CA LYS A 177 9.39 17.85 10.53
C LYS A 177 8.77 19.10 9.91
N TRP A 178 9.44 19.69 8.92
CA TRP A 178 9.00 20.91 8.24
C TRP A 178 8.11 20.65 7.01
N GLY A 179 7.69 19.40 6.79
CA GLY A 179 6.78 19.02 5.70
C GLY A 179 7.35 19.19 4.30
N GLN A 180 8.67 19.16 4.16
CA GLN A 180 9.38 19.23 2.87
C GLN A 180 9.38 17.88 2.15
N VAL A 181 9.07 16.78 2.85
CA VAL A 181 8.95 15.44 2.27
C VAL A 181 7.77 14.66 2.85
N GLU A 182 7.27 13.72 2.04
CA GLU A 182 6.35 12.65 2.44
C GLU A 182 6.99 11.28 2.14
N VAL A 183 6.78 10.29 3.01
CA VAL A 183 7.12 8.90 2.69
C VAL A 183 6.06 8.37 1.72
N GLN A 184 6.48 8.02 0.51
CA GLN A 184 5.58 7.51 -0.53
C GLN A 184 6.34 6.68 -1.55
N ASP A 185 5.87 5.45 -1.77
CA ASP A 185 6.39 4.55 -2.82
C ASP A 185 6.39 5.22 -4.20
N ALA A 186 7.45 5.02 -4.97
CA ALA A 186 7.59 5.64 -6.29
C ALA A 186 6.44 5.26 -7.26
N GLY A 187 5.83 4.07 -7.16
CA GLY A 187 4.66 3.70 -7.96
C GLY A 187 3.44 4.58 -7.66
N SER A 188 3.23 4.93 -6.39
CA SER A 188 2.21 5.91 -6.00
C SER A 188 2.52 7.32 -6.49
N GLN A 189 3.79 7.70 -6.58
CA GLN A 189 4.21 8.99 -7.15
C GLN A 189 3.93 9.03 -8.66
N TRP A 190 4.18 7.94 -9.39
CA TRP A 190 3.83 7.81 -10.81
C TRP A 190 2.33 7.90 -11.06
N ILE A 191 1.51 7.26 -10.24
CA ILE A 191 0.04 7.38 -10.30
C ILE A 191 -0.38 8.85 -10.14
N SER A 192 0.18 9.56 -9.16
CA SER A 192 -0.12 10.98 -8.95
C SER A 192 0.37 11.86 -10.11
N ALA A 193 1.52 11.55 -10.72
CA ALA A 193 2.00 12.25 -11.91
C ALA A 193 1.09 12.00 -13.13
N ALA A 194 0.56 10.78 -13.28
CA ALA A 194 -0.35 10.41 -14.36
C ALA A 194 -1.66 11.19 -14.33
N CYS A 195 -2.07 11.74 -13.18
CA CYS A 195 -3.21 12.65 -13.06
C CYS A 195 -3.02 13.95 -13.84
N GLY A 196 -1.77 14.38 -14.10
CA GLY A 196 -1.50 15.62 -14.83
C GLY A 196 -2.13 16.87 -14.20
N ALA A 197 -2.31 16.86 -12.87
CA ALA A 197 -2.92 17.97 -12.14
C ALA A 197 -2.08 19.24 -12.27
N GLN A 198 -2.75 20.36 -12.56
CA GLN A 198 -2.13 21.67 -12.77
C GLN A 198 -2.75 22.75 -11.86
N PRO A 199 -2.03 23.84 -11.59
CA PRO A 199 -2.57 24.97 -10.84
C PRO A 199 -3.87 25.51 -11.46
N GLY A 200 -4.91 25.65 -10.64
CA GLY A 200 -6.21 26.20 -11.06
C GLY A 200 -7.25 25.16 -11.47
N MET A 201 -6.88 23.89 -11.59
CA MET A 201 -7.83 22.80 -11.88
C MET A 201 -8.75 22.50 -10.70
N THR A 202 -9.89 21.86 -11.00
CA THR A 202 -10.74 21.16 -10.05
C THR A 202 -10.39 19.68 -10.05
N VAL A 203 -9.81 19.20 -8.96
CA VAL A 203 -9.29 17.83 -8.80
C VAL A 203 -9.99 17.13 -7.63
N ILE A 204 -10.41 15.89 -7.83
CA ILE A 204 -11.04 15.08 -6.78
C ILE A 204 -10.22 13.80 -6.59
N ASP A 205 -9.81 13.51 -5.35
CA ASP A 205 -9.20 12.24 -4.94
C ASP A 205 -10.27 11.41 -4.21
N LEU A 206 -10.86 10.47 -4.94
CA LEU A 206 -11.84 9.51 -4.42
C LEU A 206 -11.10 8.31 -3.82
N CYS A 207 -11.41 7.99 -2.57
CA CYS A 207 -10.69 7.03 -1.73
C CYS A 207 -9.32 7.55 -1.26
N ALA A 208 -9.27 8.83 -0.87
CA ALA A 208 -8.05 9.53 -0.48
C ALA A 208 -7.28 8.85 0.68
N GLY A 209 -7.96 8.05 1.51
CA GLY A 209 -7.35 7.33 2.62
C GLY A 209 -6.67 8.28 3.60
N ALA A 210 -5.37 8.08 3.82
CA ALA A 210 -4.55 8.98 4.66
C ALA A 210 -3.94 10.16 3.87
N GLY A 211 -4.32 10.35 2.61
CA GLY A 211 -4.02 11.55 1.82
C GLY A 211 -2.66 11.57 1.12
N GLY A 212 -1.98 10.42 0.99
CA GLY A 212 -0.64 10.38 0.39
C GLY A 212 -0.63 10.92 -1.05
N LYS A 213 -1.56 10.46 -1.89
CA LYS A 213 -1.72 10.92 -3.28
C LYS A 213 -2.37 12.30 -3.35
N THR A 214 -3.34 12.61 -2.48
CA THR A 214 -3.89 13.97 -2.31
C THR A 214 -2.80 15.02 -2.11
N LEU A 215 -1.83 14.77 -1.22
CA LEU A 215 -0.71 15.70 -0.98
C LEU A 215 0.22 15.82 -2.20
N ALA A 216 0.30 14.79 -3.05
CA ALA A 216 1.05 14.87 -4.31
C ALA A 216 0.34 15.81 -5.29
N LEU A 217 -0.98 15.63 -5.43
CA LEU A 217 -1.84 16.47 -6.26
C LEU A 217 -1.77 17.93 -5.78
N ALA A 218 -1.82 18.17 -4.46
CA ALA A 218 -1.68 19.50 -3.88
C ALA A 218 -0.34 20.18 -4.23
N SER A 219 0.75 19.41 -4.21
CA SER A 219 2.08 19.86 -4.63
C SER A 219 2.13 20.20 -6.12
N ALA A 220 1.56 19.34 -6.98
CA ALA A 220 1.48 19.56 -8.43
C ALA A 220 0.63 20.79 -8.80
N MET A 221 -0.46 21.03 -8.07
CA MET A 221 -1.35 22.19 -8.23
C MET A 221 -0.75 23.50 -7.68
N ALA A 222 0.44 23.46 -7.08
CA ALA A 222 1.10 24.63 -6.49
C ALA A 222 0.21 25.44 -5.53
N GLY A 223 -0.68 24.77 -4.81
CA GLY A 223 -1.60 25.42 -3.86
C GLY A 223 -2.76 26.19 -4.48
N LYS A 224 -3.08 25.98 -5.77
CA LYS A 224 -4.10 26.76 -6.52
C LYS A 224 -5.14 25.86 -7.16
N GLY A 225 -6.39 26.30 -7.16
CA GLY A 225 -7.55 25.57 -7.69
C GLY A 225 -8.38 24.95 -6.56
N THR A 226 -9.15 23.91 -6.89
CA THR A 226 -9.99 23.18 -5.94
C THR A 226 -9.52 21.74 -5.86
N LEU A 227 -9.16 21.28 -4.66
CA LEU A 227 -8.73 19.90 -4.41
C LEU A 227 -9.57 19.28 -3.30
N ILE A 228 -10.36 18.27 -3.66
CA ILE A 228 -11.26 17.59 -2.74
C ILE A 228 -10.73 16.19 -2.46
N ALA A 229 -10.51 15.88 -1.20
CA ALA A 229 -10.12 14.56 -0.71
C ALA A 229 -11.32 13.87 -0.10
N ALA A 230 -11.87 12.88 -0.80
CA ALA A 230 -13.07 12.19 -0.38
C ALA A 230 -12.80 10.74 0.03
N ASP A 231 -13.40 10.30 1.13
CA ASP A 231 -13.32 8.91 1.60
C ASP A 231 -14.58 8.57 2.39
N THR A 232 -14.89 7.28 2.53
CA THR A 232 -16.01 6.80 3.35
C THR A 232 -15.57 6.43 4.78
N ILE A 233 -14.27 6.28 5.01
CA ILE A 233 -13.68 5.84 6.26
C ILE A 233 -13.09 7.05 7.00
N ARG A 234 -13.88 7.61 7.93
CA ARG A 234 -13.50 8.75 8.77
C ARG A 234 -12.12 8.62 9.42
N SER A 235 -11.78 7.43 9.94
CA SER A 235 -10.51 7.20 10.66
C SER A 235 -9.27 7.19 9.75
N ARG A 236 -9.45 7.02 8.44
CA ARG A 236 -8.39 7.19 7.44
C ARG A 236 -8.28 8.66 7.05
N LEU A 237 -9.41 9.26 6.67
CA LEU A 237 -9.47 10.65 6.22
C LEU A 237 -8.97 11.64 7.27
N SER A 238 -9.29 11.42 8.55
CA SER A 238 -8.82 12.27 9.65
C SER A 238 -7.30 12.28 9.83
N ARG A 239 -6.55 11.40 9.16
CA ARG A 239 -5.08 11.41 9.16
C ARG A 239 -4.49 12.37 8.14
N LEU A 240 -5.30 12.87 7.20
CA LEU A 240 -4.86 13.82 6.18
C LEU A 240 -4.65 15.21 6.79
N ASP A 241 -5.59 15.73 7.59
CA ASP A 241 -5.53 17.09 8.15
C ASP A 241 -4.16 17.44 8.79
N PRO A 242 -3.62 16.68 9.76
CA PRO A 242 -2.31 17.02 10.35
C PRO A 242 -1.16 16.89 9.35
N ARG A 243 -1.28 16.05 8.31
CA ARG A 243 -0.27 15.95 7.24
C ARG A 243 -0.37 17.12 6.28
N ALA A 244 -1.58 17.57 5.95
CA ALA A 244 -1.84 18.73 5.10
C ALA A 244 -1.33 20.02 5.75
N GLU A 245 -1.57 20.19 7.06
CA GLU A 245 -1.01 21.30 7.84
C GLU A 245 0.52 21.31 7.78
N ARG A 246 1.17 20.16 8.08
CA ARG A 246 2.62 20.03 8.02
C ARG A 246 3.16 20.33 6.62
N ALA A 247 2.49 19.84 5.57
CA ALA A 247 2.83 20.05 4.17
C ALA A 247 2.53 21.48 3.66
N GLY A 248 1.77 22.30 4.41
CA GLY A 248 1.30 23.60 3.93
C GLY A 248 0.23 23.52 2.83
N ALA A 249 -0.48 22.40 2.73
CA ALA A 249 -1.52 22.13 1.75
C ALA A 249 -2.93 22.36 2.34
N THR A 250 -3.14 23.48 3.03
CA THR A 250 -4.37 23.75 3.80
C THR A 250 -5.59 24.13 2.94
N PHE A 251 -5.43 24.20 1.62
CA PHE A 251 -6.52 24.44 0.67
C PHE A 251 -7.27 23.15 0.27
N ILE A 252 -6.79 21.99 0.75
CA ILE A 252 -7.48 20.71 0.54
C ILE A 252 -8.79 20.72 1.31
N GLU A 253 -9.89 20.43 0.62
CA GLU A 253 -11.19 20.21 1.23
C GLU A 253 -11.38 18.72 1.51
N THR A 254 -11.59 18.34 2.77
CA THR A 254 -11.88 16.95 3.14
C THR A 254 -13.38 16.69 3.14
N LEU A 255 -13.80 15.61 2.49
CA LEU A 255 -15.21 15.23 2.39
C LEU A 255 -15.41 13.78 2.84
N LEU A 256 -16.10 13.60 3.96
CA LEU A 256 -16.55 12.26 4.37
C LEU A 256 -17.83 11.90 3.60
N LEU A 257 -17.75 10.87 2.77
CA LEU A 257 -18.89 10.35 2.02
C LEU A 257 -19.70 9.37 2.88
N ASP A 258 -21.02 9.53 2.87
CA ASP A 258 -21.93 8.58 3.50
C ASP A 258 -22.15 7.36 2.59
N GLN A 259 -21.80 6.17 3.07
CA GLN A 259 -21.92 4.94 2.27
C GLN A 259 -23.40 4.67 1.96
N GLY A 260 -23.75 4.64 0.67
CA GLY A 260 -25.13 4.46 0.20
C GLY A 260 -25.90 5.75 -0.05
N HIS A 261 -25.37 6.93 0.33
CA HIS A 261 -25.95 8.24 0.03
C HIS A 261 -24.92 9.21 -0.58
N GLU A 262 -23.86 8.69 -1.18
CA GLU A 262 -22.73 9.48 -1.69
C GLU A 262 -23.15 10.48 -2.78
N ALA A 263 -24.19 10.14 -3.56
CA ALA A 263 -24.67 10.92 -4.69
C ALA A 263 -25.05 12.36 -4.30
N GLY A 264 -25.55 12.60 -3.09
CA GLY A 264 -25.92 13.95 -2.64
C GLY A 264 -24.70 14.84 -2.34
N ALA A 265 -23.60 14.25 -1.86
CA ALA A 265 -22.46 15.01 -1.35
C ALA A 265 -21.62 15.67 -2.47
N LEU A 266 -21.55 15.04 -3.64
CA LEU A 266 -20.77 15.52 -4.79
C LEU A 266 -21.63 15.96 -5.98
N GLN A 267 -22.96 16.02 -5.82
CA GLN A 267 -23.88 16.39 -6.90
C GLN A 267 -23.56 17.75 -7.51
N SER A 268 -23.14 18.72 -6.69
CA SER A 268 -22.76 20.06 -7.11
C SER A 268 -21.53 20.09 -8.03
N LEU A 269 -20.74 19.02 -8.06
CA LEU A 269 -19.54 18.88 -8.88
C LEU A 269 -19.76 18.09 -10.17
N HIS A 270 -20.98 17.62 -10.45
CA HIS A 270 -21.28 16.93 -11.68
C HIS A 270 -20.88 17.76 -12.91
N GLY A 271 -20.07 17.19 -13.78
CA GLY A 271 -19.55 17.84 -14.98
C GLY A 271 -18.56 18.98 -14.74
N ARG A 272 -17.91 19.05 -13.57
CA ARG A 272 -17.02 20.17 -13.20
C ARG A 272 -15.56 19.79 -12.96
N ALA A 273 -15.27 18.53 -12.63
CA ALA A 273 -13.91 18.13 -12.33
C ALA A 273 -13.07 18.04 -13.61
N ASP A 274 -11.87 18.59 -13.58
CA ASP A 274 -10.87 18.40 -14.64
C ASP A 274 -10.21 17.03 -14.50
N VAL A 275 -9.97 16.61 -13.26
CA VAL A 275 -9.35 15.32 -12.92
C VAL A 275 -10.06 14.67 -11.74
N VAL A 276 -10.31 13.36 -11.85
CA VAL A 276 -10.71 12.51 -10.74
C VAL A 276 -9.71 11.38 -10.62
N LEU A 277 -9.06 11.27 -9.47
CA LEU A 277 -8.25 10.11 -9.09
C LEU A 277 -9.14 9.14 -8.31
N VAL A 278 -9.11 7.87 -8.68
CA VAL A 278 -9.71 6.76 -7.95
C VAL A 278 -8.59 5.80 -7.56
N ASP A 279 -8.07 5.95 -6.34
CA ASP A 279 -7.13 5.00 -5.72
C ASP A 279 -7.92 3.93 -4.97
N ALA A 280 -8.47 2.97 -5.73
CA ALA A 280 -9.58 2.17 -5.26
C ALA A 280 -9.21 1.22 -4.12
N PRO A 281 -10.14 0.94 -3.18
CA PRO A 281 -9.97 -0.13 -2.21
C PRO A 281 -9.75 -1.46 -2.94
N CYS A 282 -8.66 -2.14 -2.62
CA CYS A 282 -8.24 -3.35 -3.34
C CYS A 282 -7.65 -4.41 -2.41
N SER A 283 -7.26 -5.54 -2.99
CA SER A 283 -6.71 -6.70 -2.29
C SER A 283 -5.33 -6.44 -1.67
N GLY A 284 -4.63 -5.42 -2.15
CA GLY A 284 -3.26 -5.09 -1.72
C GLY A 284 -2.22 -6.13 -2.13
N THR A 285 -2.52 -6.98 -3.13
CA THR A 285 -1.62 -8.03 -3.65
C THR A 285 -0.27 -7.50 -4.14
N GLY A 286 -0.18 -6.22 -4.50
CA GLY A 286 1.08 -5.57 -4.87
C GLY A 286 1.93 -5.09 -3.69
N THR A 287 1.41 -5.08 -2.47
CA THR A 287 2.06 -4.45 -1.30
C THR A 287 2.60 -5.44 -0.27
N TRP A 288 2.68 -6.74 -0.60
CA TRP A 288 3.09 -7.78 0.34
C TRP A 288 4.51 -7.60 0.90
N ARG A 289 5.41 -6.93 0.18
CA ARG A 289 6.74 -6.60 0.71
C ARG A 289 6.71 -5.64 1.89
N ARG A 290 5.62 -4.87 2.02
CA ARG A 290 5.33 -3.97 3.15
C ARG A 290 4.48 -4.67 4.22
N ASN A 291 3.43 -5.37 3.82
CA ASN A 291 2.50 -6.07 4.71
C ASN A 291 2.32 -7.54 4.28
N PRO A 292 3.29 -8.42 4.57
CA PRO A 292 3.30 -9.77 4.00
C PRO A 292 2.14 -10.63 4.50
N GLU A 293 1.63 -10.41 5.71
CA GLU A 293 0.49 -11.16 6.26
C GLU A 293 -0.83 -10.81 5.56
N ALA A 294 -0.89 -9.74 4.77
CA ALA A 294 -2.10 -9.33 4.06
C ALA A 294 -2.64 -10.43 3.14
N ARG A 295 -1.77 -11.28 2.59
CA ARG A 295 -2.16 -12.43 1.76
C ARG A 295 -3.02 -13.45 2.50
N TRP A 296 -2.83 -13.60 3.82
CA TRP A 296 -3.61 -14.51 4.67
C TRP A 296 -5.02 -14.00 4.99
N ARG A 297 -5.30 -12.73 4.67
CA ARG A 297 -6.56 -12.02 4.94
C ARG A 297 -7.48 -11.97 3.73
N LEU A 298 -6.94 -12.24 2.55
CA LEU A 298 -7.70 -12.24 1.32
C LEU A 298 -8.44 -13.59 1.21
N THR A 299 -9.68 -13.53 0.77
CA THR A 299 -10.49 -14.70 0.45
C THR A 299 -11.17 -14.45 -0.90
N PRO A 300 -11.62 -15.49 -1.63
CA PRO A 300 -12.38 -15.31 -2.86
C PRO A 300 -13.57 -14.36 -2.70
N ALA A 301 -14.40 -14.58 -1.67
CA ALA A 301 -15.55 -13.72 -1.38
C ALA A 301 -15.17 -12.26 -1.08
N ARG A 302 -14.00 -12.03 -0.44
CA ARG A 302 -13.51 -10.67 -0.19
C ARG A 302 -13.03 -10.01 -1.49
N LEU A 303 -12.32 -10.75 -2.35
CA LEU A 303 -11.91 -10.28 -3.65
C LEU A 303 -13.12 -9.89 -4.51
N ASP A 304 -14.16 -10.73 -4.54
CA ASP A 304 -15.40 -10.44 -5.28
C ASP A 304 -16.07 -9.14 -4.82
N ARG A 305 -16.12 -8.89 -3.50
CA ARG A 305 -16.65 -7.64 -2.94
C ARG A 305 -15.81 -6.43 -3.33
N LEU A 306 -14.49 -6.54 -3.31
CA LEU A 306 -13.57 -5.46 -3.72
C LEU A 306 -13.74 -5.12 -5.20
N VAL A 307 -13.82 -6.13 -6.06
CA VAL A 307 -14.05 -5.98 -7.51
C VAL A 307 -15.39 -5.28 -7.79
N ALA A 308 -16.45 -5.65 -7.05
CA ALA A 308 -17.76 -4.99 -7.19
C ALA A 308 -17.73 -3.53 -6.70
N GLU A 309 -17.07 -3.27 -5.58
CA GLU A 309 -16.94 -1.91 -5.03
C GLU A 309 -16.10 -1.00 -5.95
N GLN A 310 -15.02 -1.51 -6.53
CA GLN A 310 -14.22 -0.79 -7.54
C GLN A 310 -15.08 -0.36 -8.73
N ALA A 311 -15.90 -1.26 -9.27
CA ALA A 311 -16.80 -0.95 -10.38
C ALA A 311 -17.81 0.15 -10.00
N ARG A 312 -18.40 0.06 -8.80
CA ARG A 312 -19.34 1.07 -8.27
C ARG A 312 -18.68 2.44 -8.13
N ILE A 313 -17.45 2.50 -7.61
CA ILE A 313 -16.71 3.77 -7.44
C ILE A 313 -16.39 4.39 -8.80
N LEU A 314 -15.99 3.58 -9.80
CA LEU A 314 -15.79 4.07 -11.17
C LEU A 314 -17.06 4.67 -11.76
N ASP A 315 -18.21 4.02 -11.57
CA ASP A 315 -19.51 4.51 -12.05
C ASP A 315 -19.95 5.79 -11.32
N PHE A 316 -19.61 5.91 -10.03
CA PHE A 316 -19.82 7.12 -9.24
C PHE A 316 -18.89 8.28 -9.66
N ALA A 317 -17.66 7.98 -10.06
CA ALA A 317 -16.67 8.97 -10.47
C ALA A 317 -16.98 9.61 -11.84
N ALA A 318 -17.47 8.80 -12.78
CA ALA A 318 -17.73 9.21 -14.17
C ALA A 318 -18.53 10.52 -14.33
N PRO A 319 -19.69 10.73 -13.66
CA PRO A 319 -20.48 11.95 -13.83
C PRO A 319 -19.83 13.22 -13.26
N LEU A 320 -18.81 13.10 -12.40
CA LEU A 320 -18.12 14.25 -11.80
C LEU A 320 -17.26 15.01 -12.83
N LEU A 321 -16.72 14.31 -13.82
CA LEU A 321 -15.79 14.87 -14.77
C LEU A 321 -16.47 15.78 -15.79
N ALA A 322 -15.90 16.95 -16.04
CA ALA A 322 -16.27 17.82 -17.15
C ALA A 322 -16.04 17.10 -18.50
N PRO A 323 -16.69 17.53 -19.60
CA PRO A 323 -16.33 17.07 -20.93
C PRO A 323 -14.83 17.29 -21.18
N GLY A 324 -14.14 16.29 -21.72
CA GLY A 324 -12.68 16.30 -21.85
C GLY A 324 -11.89 15.99 -20.58
N GLY A 325 -12.55 15.82 -19.43
CA GLY A 325 -11.92 15.54 -18.13
C GLY A 325 -11.25 14.15 -18.05
N LEU A 326 -10.34 13.99 -17.10
CA LEU A 326 -9.51 12.79 -16.91
C LEU A 326 -9.87 12.00 -15.65
N LEU A 327 -10.18 10.72 -15.81
CA LEU A 327 -10.28 9.75 -14.72
C LEU A 327 -8.97 8.95 -14.66
N VAL A 328 -8.30 8.94 -13.50
CA VAL A 328 -7.18 8.03 -13.24
C VAL A 328 -7.65 6.95 -12.28
N TYR A 329 -7.74 5.72 -12.77
CA TYR A 329 -8.03 4.55 -11.95
C TYR A 329 -6.72 3.89 -11.53
N ALA A 330 -6.57 3.58 -10.24
CA ALA A 330 -5.40 2.89 -9.73
C ALA A 330 -5.76 1.89 -8.62
N THR A 331 -4.99 0.81 -8.54
CA THR A 331 -5.00 -0.14 -7.42
C THR A 331 -3.58 -0.55 -7.08
N CYS A 332 -3.32 -0.87 -5.80
CA CYS A 332 -2.11 -1.56 -5.39
C CYS A 332 -2.28 -3.09 -5.43
N ALA A 333 -2.99 -3.56 -6.45
CA ALA A 333 -3.29 -4.97 -6.71
C ALA A 333 -2.63 -5.42 -8.01
N LEU A 334 -2.30 -6.70 -8.05
CA LEU A 334 -1.67 -7.38 -9.18
C LEU A 334 -2.60 -8.41 -9.80
N THR A 335 -3.91 -8.36 -9.52
CA THR A 335 -4.89 -9.26 -10.15
C THR A 335 -5.52 -8.59 -11.36
N ASP A 336 -5.76 -9.35 -12.43
CA ASP A 336 -6.42 -8.80 -13.63
C ASP A 336 -7.82 -8.25 -13.32
N ARG A 337 -8.52 -8.94 -12.40
CA ARG A 337 -9.88 -8.63 -11.94
C ARG A 337 -10.00 -7.26 -11.28
N GLU A 338 -8.92 -6.76 -10.68
CA GLU A 338 -8.84 -5.44 -10.04
C GLU A 338 -8.07 -4.42 -10.89
N GLY A 339 -7.51 -4.86 -12.02
CA GLY A 339 -6.73 -4.06 -12.94
C GLY A 339 -7.43 -3.90 -14.29
N ARG A 340 -6.86 -4.51 -15.33
CA ARG A 340 -7.32 -4.36 -16.72
C ARG A 340 -8.79 -4.71 -16.93
N ASP A 341 -9.35 -5.67 -16.16
CA ASP A 341 -10.74 -6.09 -16.34
C ASP A 341 -11.72 -5.02 -15.85
N GLN A 342 -11.35 -4.23 -14.82
CA GLN A 342 -12.16 -3.09 -14.36
C GLN A 342 -12.25 -2.01 -15.42
N VAL A 343 -11.11 -1.66 -16.01
CA VAL A 343 -11.02 -0.64 -17.06
C VAL A 343 -11.80 -1.09 -18.29
N ARG A 344 -11.57 -2.31 -18.76
CA ARG A 344 -12.32 -2.88 -19.90
C ARG A 344 -13.82 -2.88 -19.64
N ALA A 345 -14.26 -3.31 -18.46
CA ALA A 345 -15.68 -3.33 -18.12
C ALA A 345 -16.26 -1.91 -18.04
N PHE A 346 -15.48 -0.92 -17.59
CA PHE A 346 -15.91 0.48 -17.51
C PHE A 346 -16.10 1.06 -18.90
N LEU A 347 -15.11 0.91 -19.78
CA LEU A 347 -15.19 1.39 -21.17
C LEU A 347 -16.33 0.72 -21.95
N ALA A 348 -16.63 -0.55 -21.67
CA ALA A 348 -17.74 -1.25 -22.32
C ALA A 348 -19.13 -0.72 -21.91
N ARG A 349 -19.29 -0.18 -20.69
CA ARG A 349 -20.59 0.26 -20.15
C ARG A 349 -20.78 1.78 -20.16
N HIS A 350 -19.73 2.56 -20.40
CA HIS A 350 -19.77 4.02 -20.49
C HIS A 350 -19.37 4.50 -21.89
N ALA A 351 -20.38 4.81 -22.72
CA ALA A 351 -20.14 5.46 -24.01
C ALA A 351 -19.55 6.87 -23.81
N GLY A 352 -18.72 7.33 -24.76
CA GLY A 352 -18.04 8.62 -24.65
C GLY A 352 -16.82 8.60 -23.72
N TRP A 353 -16.20 7.44 -23.53
CA TRP A 353 -14.93 7.29 -22.82
C TRP A 353 -13.91 6.57 -23.68
N MET A 354 -12.64 6.94 -23.52
CA MET A 354 -11.52 6.25 -24.15
C MET A 354 -10.35 6.12 -23.18
N ALA A 355 -9.56 5.07 -23.36
CA ALA A 355 -8.26 4.97 -22.71
C ALA A 355 -7.29 5.96 -23.37
N GLU A 356 -6.55 6.68 -22.54
CA GLU A 356 -5.46 7.56 -22.96
C GLU A 356 -4.13 6.93 -22.54
N PRO A 357 -3.13 6.85 -23.44
CA PRO A 357 -1.81 6.34 -23.07
C PRO A 357 -1.22 7.10 -21.88
N VAL A 358 -0.61 6.35 -20.96
CA VAL A 358 0.19 6.94 -19.88
C VAL A 358 1.63 7.03 -20.36
N ASP A 359 2.11 8.24 -20.64
CA ASP A 359 3.51 8.49 -21.02
C ASP A 359 4.40 8.59 -19.78
N VAL A 360 4.83 7.43 -19.27
CA VAL A 360 5.81 7.32 -18.17
C VAL A 360 6.89 6.31 -18.53
N PRO A 361 8.15 6.51 -18.10
CA PRO A 361 9.28 5.62 -18.43
C PRO A 361 9.31 4.31 -17.62
N THR A 362 8.19 3.92 -16.99
CA THR A 362 8.09 2.75 -16.09
C THR A 362 6.82 1.97 -16.41
N GLY A 363 6.75 0.75 -15.92
CA GLY A 363 5.59 -0.11 -16.05
C GLY A 363 5.59 -0.87 -17.37
N ARG A 364 4.73 -1.89 -17.43
CA ARG A 364 4.45 -2.66 -18.63
C ARG A 364 3.03 -2.36 -19.08
N ALA A 365 2.84 -2.17 -20.38
CA ALA A 365 1.50 -2.11 -20.95
C ALA A 365 0.71 -3.37 -20.58
N HIS A 366 -0.49 -3.19 -20.04
CA HIS A 366 -1.35 -4.27 -19.58
C HIS A 366 -2.82 -3.95 -19.82
N GLY A 367 -3.32 -4.34 -21.00
CA GLY A 367 -4.60 -3.84 -21.50
C GLY A 367 -4.51 -2.33 -21.76
N ASP A 368 -5.52 -1.59 -21.31
CA ASP A 368 -5.64 -0.13 -21.47
C ASP A 368 -4.90 0.68 -20.39
N GLY A 369 -4.00 0.05 -19.65
CA GLY A 369 -3.25 0.69 -18.56
C GLY A 369 -1.85 0.14 -18.41
N LEU A 370 -1.22 0.45 -17.27
CA LEU A 370 0.12 0.01 -16.92
C LEU A 370 0.08 -0.89 -15.68
N LEU A 371 0.90 -1.93 -15.71
CA LEU A 371 1.21 -2.80 -14.59
C LEU A 371 2.64 -2.52 -14.12
N LEU A 372 2.79 -2.18 -12.84
CA LEU A 372 4.08 -2.00 -12.18
C LEU A 372 4.31 -3.19 -11.26
N THR A 373 5.52 -3.74 -11.24
CA THR A 373 5.88 -4.84 -10.33
C THR A 373 7.18 -4.59 -9.59
N PRO A 374 7.37 -5.20 -8.40
CA PRO A 374 8.54 -4.90 -7.59
C PRO A 374 9.89 -5.19 -8.22
N ALA A 375 10.03 -6.29 -8.95
CA ALA A 375 11.30 -6.65 -9.57
C ALA A 375 11.64 -5.75 -10.77
N HIS A 376 10.63 -5.42 -11.58
CA HIS A 376 10.82 -4.68 -12.82
C HIS A 376 10.97 -3.18 -12.59
N ASP A 377 10.09 -2.60 -11.77
CA ASP A 377 9.99 -1.16 -11.60
C ASP A 377 10.66 -0.66 -10.32
N GLY A 378 11.03 -1.57 -9.42
CA GLY A 378 11.55 -1.21 -8.10
C GLY A 378 10.51 -0.51 -7.21
N THR A 379 9.23 -0.56 -7.55
CA THR A 379 8.09 0.03 -6.82
C THR A 379 7.27 -1.06 -6.13
N ASP A 380 6.20 -0.74 -5.38
CA ASP A 380 5.25 -1.79 -5.03
C ASP A 380 4.51 -2.25 -6.31
N GLY A 381 3.74 -3.33 -6.21
CA GLY A 381 2.86 -3.73 -7.30
C GLY A 381 1.67 -2.78 -7.44
N PHE A 382 1.45 -2.26 -8.65
CA PHE A 382 0.30 -1.42 -8.97
C PHE A 382 -0.26 -1.73 -10.35
N TYR A 383 -1.55 -1.48 -10.52
CA TYR A 383 -2.15 -1.24 -11.83
C TYR A 383 -2.72 0.17 -11.86
N PHE A 384 -2.58 0.88 -12.98
CA PHE A 384 -3.32 2.11 -13.19
C PHE A 384 -3.57 2.42 -14.67
N ALA A 385 -4.62 3.18 -14.94
CA ALA A 385 -5.02 3.60 -16.29
C ALA A 385 -5.54 5.04 -16.28
N ARG A 386 -5.36 5.73 -17.41
CA ARG A 386 -5.92 7.06 -17.69
C ARG A 386 -7.08 6.92 -18.66
N LEU A 387 -8.25 7.42 -18.27
CA LEU A 387 -9.48 7.33 -19.05
C LEU A 387 -10.01 8.75 -19.29
N ARG A 388 -10.20 9.13 -20.53
CA ARG A 388 -10.71 10.46 -20.89
C ARG A 388 -12.18 10.39 -21.24
N ARG A 389 -12.96 11.31 -20.67
CA ARG A 389 -14.31 11.60 -21.12
C ARG A 389 -14.22 12.39 -22.42
N THR A 390 -14.93 11.97 -23.47
CA THR A 390 -15.01 12.71 -24.73
C THR A 390 -15.62 14.10 -24.50
N ALA A 391 -15.20 15.06 -25.32
CA ALA A 391 -15.71 16.44 -25.30
C ALA A 391 -17.19 16.53 -25.69
#